data_AF-A0A1R3IS68-F1
#
_entry.id   AF-A0A1R3IS68-F1
#
_cell.length_a   1.000
_cell.length_b   1.000
_cell.length_c   1.000
_cell.angle_alpha   90.00
_cell.angle_beta   90.00
_cell.angle_gamma   90.00
#
_symmetry.space_group_name_H-M   'P 1'
#
loop_
_entity.id
_entity.type
_entity.pdbx_description
1 polymer ?
#
loop_
_entity_poly.entity_id
_entity_poly.type
_entity_poly.pdbx_seq_one_letter_code
_entity_poly.pdbx_strand_id
1 'polypeptide(L)'
;MALVNGAPHWAEVASRDGSGCEIVCFDFSKNKLTKIPKPNHVDYKHDGAPRLFDMEGRLCIGYDYTQEFKIEIWVMMEYGVEESWIKLAVPREDIPRVFHRPIWFAKDDVVSLVQEENSVAIYTGTKRRTEIKSRTNDISKILASPYVESLVSIFN
;
A
#
# COMPACT_ATOMS: atom_id res chain seq x y z
N MET A 1 -0.28 -5.39 5.57
CA MET A 1 -0.57 -6.77 5.14
C MET A 1 -1.50 -6.67 3.95
N ALA A 2 -1.24 -7.44 2.90
CA ALA A 2 -2.07 -7.52 1.70
C ALA A 2 -2.58 -8.94 1.52
N LEU A 3 -3.70 -9.12 0.81
CA LEU A 3 -4.20 -10.43 0.41
C LEU A 3 -4.18 -10.48 -1.11
N VAL A 4 -3.25 -11.23 -1.69
CA VAL A 4 -3.04 -11.31 -3.15
C VAL A 4 -3.04 -12.78 -3.55
N ASN A 5 -3.78 -13.12 -4.60
CA ASN A 5 -3.96 -14.51 -5.04
C ASN A 5 -4.43 -15.46 -3.91
N GLY A 6 -5.23 -14.95 -2.99
CA GLY A 6 -5.75 -15.72 -1.83
C GLY A 6 -4.71 -16.02 -0.74
N ALA A 7 -3.49 -15.47 -0.83
CA ALA A 7 -2.44 -15.64 0.18
C ALA A 7 -2.16 -14.31 0.90
N PRO A 8 -1.92 -14.32 2.23
CA PRO A 8 -1.54 -13.11 2.96
C PRO A 8 -0.06 -12.80 2.77
N HIS A 9 0.24 -11.51 2.60
CA HIS A 9 1.59 -10.95 2.46
C HIS A 9 1.85 -9.86 3.49
N TRP A 10 3.04 -9.83 4.06
CA TRP A 10 3.49 -8.73 4.92
C TRP A 10 4.95 -8.37 4.65
N ALA A 11 5.28 -7.14 5.01
CA ALA A 11 6.64 -6.63 5.01
C ALA A 11 7.27 -6.97 6.37
N GLU A 12 8.46 -7.58 6.35
CA GLU A 12 9.25 -7.89 7.53
C GLU A 12 10.54 -7.07 7.50
N VAL A 13 10.81 -6.33 8.58
CA VAL A 13 12.03 -5.53 8.71
C VAL A 13 13.18 -6.47 9.06
N ALA A 14 14.12 -6.64 8.14
CA ALA A 14 15.19 -7.62 8.19
C ALA A 14 16.35 -7.23 9.12
N SER A 15 16.48 -5.94 9.48
CA SER A 15 17.61 -5.45 10.26
C SER A 15 17.20 -4.49 11.38
N ARG A 16 17.97 -4.51 12.47
CA ARG A 16 17.78 -3.62 13.63
C ARG A 16 18.05 -2.14 13.31
N ASP A 17 18.74 -1.87 12.20
CA ASP A 17 19.02 -0.52 11.70
C ASP A 17 17.98 -0.02 10.68
N GLY A 18 16.95 -0.83 10.37
CA GLY A 18 15.86 -0.45 9.46
C GLY A 18 16.22 -0.46 7.97
N SER A 19 17.45 -0.83 7.61
CA SER A 19 17.95 -0.74 6.23
C SER A 19 17.52 -1.88 5.28
N GLY A 20 16.76 -2.86 5.75
CA GLY A 20 16.27 -3.96 4.92
C GLY A 20 14.81 -4.32 5.21
N CYS A 21 14.01 -4.48 4.16
CA CYS A 21 12.68 -5.07 4.23
C CYS A 21 12.58 -6.26 3.29
N GLU A 22 12.06 -7.37 3.79
CA GLU A 22 11.66 -8.53 3.00
C GLU A 22 10.14 -8.56 2.85
N ILE A 23 9.66 -9.08 1.72
CA ILE A 23 8.25 -9.39 1.52
C ILE A 23 8.09 -10.88 1.75
N VAL A 24 7.21 -11.25 2.69
CA VAL A 24 6.93 -12.65 3.03
C VAL A 24 5.46 -12.93 2.74
N CYS A 25 5.18 -14.11 2.19
CA CYS A 25 3.83 -14.63 2.06
C CYS A 25 3.68 -15.98 2.77
N PHE A 26 2.46 -16.27 3.22
CA PHE A 26 2.10 -17.62 3.65
C PHE A 26 1.49 -18.39 2.49
N ASP A 27 2.21 -19.39 1.98
CA ASP A 27 1.75 -20.26 0.90
C ASP A 27 0.93 -21.42 1.51
N PHE A 28 -0.41 -21.31 1.41
CA PHE A 28 -1.32 -22.34 1.90
C PHE A 28 -1.12 -23.70 1.22
N SER A 29 -0.69 -23.74 -0.05
CA SER A 29 -0.49 -25.00 -0.79
C SER A 29 0.72 -25.78 -0.27
N LYS A 30 1.74 -25.07 0.20
CA LYS A 30 3.00 -25.65 0.74
C LYS A 30 3.07 -25.61 2.27
N ASN A 31 2.06 -25.02 2.93
CA ASN A 31 1.99 -24.78 4.37
C ASN A 31 3.29 -24.15 4.93
N LYS A 32 3.82 -23.11 4.27
CA LYS A 32 5.10 -22.49 4.66
C LYS A 32 5.18 -21.01 4.31
N LEU A 33 6.08 -20.32 4.99
CA LEU A 33 6.49 -18.97 4.63
C LEU A 33 7.40 -19.00 3.40
N THR A 34 7.12 -18.14 2.43
CA THR A 34 7.93 -17.98 1.22
C THR A 34 8.27 -16.51 1.03
N LYS A 35 9.52 -16.24 0.62
CA LYS A 35 9.95 -14.89 0.29
C LYS A 35 9.44 -14.53 -1.11
N ILE A 36 8.98 -13.30 -1.26
CA ILE A 36 8.56 -12.73 -2.54
C ILE A 36 9.60 -11.68 -2.95
N PRO A 37 9.99 -11.63 -4.24
CA PRO A 37 10.90 -10.60 -4.72
C PRO A 37 10.36 -9.20 -4.45
N LYS A 38 11.21 -8.32 -3.95
CA LYS A 38 10.91 -6.89 -3.75
C LYS A 38 11.33 -6.08 -4.99
N PRO A 39 10.86 -4.83 -5.15
CA PRO A 39 11.35 -3.98 -6.22
C PRO A 39 12.86 -3.73 -6.10
N ASN A 40 13.54 -3.71 -7.25
CA ASN A 40 14.92 -3.25 -7.35
C ASN A 40 14.98 -1.72 -7.34
N HIS A 41 16.10 -1.16 -6.87
CA HIS A 41 16.37 0.29 -6.88
C HIS A 41 15.50 1.15 -5.94
N VAL A 42 14.98 0.57 -4.85
CA VAL A 42 14.37 1.37 -3.77
C VAL A 42 15.48 1.99 -2.93
N ASP A 43 15.42 3.30 -2.69
CA ASP A 43 16.32 3.96 -1.74
C ASP A 43 15.96 3.49 -0.31
N TYR A 44 16.94 3.00 0.42
CA TYR A 44 16.73 2.46 1.78
C TYR A 44 16.53 3.58 2.82
N LYS A 45 16.53 4.84 2.40
CA LYS A 45 16.30 6.02 3.24
C LYS A 45 14.83 6.46 3.28
N HIS A 46 13.90 5.53 3.38
CA HIS A 46 12.48 5.85 3.62
C HIS A 46 12.18 5.89 5.12
N ASP A 47 11.14 6.64 5.49
CA ASP A 47 10.75 6.81 6.88
C ASP A 47 9.75 5.72 7.29
N GLY A 48 10.23 4.76 8.08
CA GLY A 48 9.42 3.68 8.66
C GLY A 48 9.29 2.43 7.78
N ALA A 49 8.45 1.47 8.20
CA ALA A 49 8.28 0.21 7.49
C ALA A 49 7.40 0.40 6.24
N PRO A 50 7.78 -0.20 5.09
CA PRO A 50 6.97 -0.11 3.89
C PRO A 50 5.63 -0.82 4.06
N ARG A 51 4.63 -0.35 3.33
CA ARG A 51 3.25 -0.87 3.45
C ARG A 51 2.91 -1.70 2.23
N LEU A 52 2.52 -2.95 2.47
CA LEU A 52 1.90 -3.79 1.45
C LEU A 52 0.40 -3.56 1.39
N PHE A 53 -0.12 -3.50 0.18
CA PHE A 53 -1.54 -3.47 -0.14
C PHE A 53 -1.82 -4.22 -1.45
N ASP A 54 -3.08 -4.57 -1.66
CA ASP A 54 -3.57 -5.14 -2.91
C ASP A 54 -4.17 -4.04 -3.79
N MET A 55 -3.91 -4.12 -5.09
CA MET A 55 -4.56 -3.28 -6.09
C MET A 55 -5.00 -4.16 -7.27
N GLU A 56 -6.31 -4.33 -7.43
CA GLU A 56 -6.91 -5.15 -8.50
C GLU A 56 -6.30 -6.57 -8.56
N GLY A 57 -6.03 -7.18 -7.41
CA GLY A 57 -5.39 -8.50 -7.35
C GLY A 57 -3.87 -8.48 -7.59
N ARG A 58 -3.23 -7.31 -7.63
CA ARG A 58 -1.77 -7.15 -7.75
C ARG A 58 -1.15 -6.72 -6.43
N LEU A 59 -0.01 -7.34 -6.11
CA LEU A 59 0.77 -6.97 -4.93
C LEU A 59 1.43 -5.62 -5.15
N CYS A 60 1.20 -4.70 -4.21
CA CYS A 60 1.78 -3.37 -4.22
C CYS A 60 2.57 -3.11 -2.94
N ILE A 61 3.62 -2.30 -3.05
CA ILE A 61 4.40 -1.82 -1.91
C ILE A 61 4.55 -0.30 -1.99
N GLY A 62 4.24 0.37 -0.89
CA GLY A 62 4.36 1.81 -0.73
C GLY A 62 5.48 2.19 0.23
N TYR A 63 6.32 3.13 -0.18
CA TYR A 63 7.38 3.74 0.62
C TYR A 63 7.04 5.21 0.86
N ASP A 64 7.08 5.63 2.13
CA ASP A 64 6.87 7.02 2.54
C ASP A 64 8.23 7.66 2.84
N TYR A 65 8.54 8.75 2.15
CA TYR A 65 9.73 9.57 2.37
C TYR A 65 9.23 10.91 2.91
N THR A 66 9.09 11.01 4.22
CA THR A 66 8.52 12.19 4.87
C THR A 66 9.43 13.40 4.71
N GLN A 67 10.75 13.21 4.77
CA GLN A 67 11.75 14.26 4.57
C GLN A 67 11.78 14.79 3.14
N GLU A 68 11.65 13.90 2.16
CA GLU A 68 11.63 14.25 0.72
C GLU A 68 10.24 14.61 0.23
N PHE A 69 9.25 14.57 1.13
CA PHE A 69 7.86 14.80 0.81
C PHE A 69 7.43 13.98 -0.41
N LYS A 70 7.53 12.66 -0.33
CA LYS A 70 7.30 11.80 -1.49
C LYS A 70 6.74 10.44 -1.07
N ILE A 71 5.81 9.93 -1.87
CA ILE A 71 5.37 8.55 -1.78
C ILE A 71 5.77 7.85 -3.07
N GLU A 72 6.41 6.69 -2.92
CA GLU A 72 6.66 5.80 -4.04
C GLU A 72 5.78 4.58 -3.91
N ILE A 73 5.00 4.30 -4.96
CA ILE A 73 4.22 3.08 -5.06
C ILE A 73 4.85 2.21 -6.13
N TRP A 74 5.07 0.94 -5.81
CA TRP A 74 5.47 -0.07 -6.75
C TRP A 74 4.37 -1.12 -6.88
N VAL A 75 4.14 -1.58 -8.11
CA VAL A 75 3.12 -2.57 -8.45
C VAL A 75 3.79 -3.75 -9.14
N MET A 76 3.56 -4.95 -8.65
CA MET A 76 4.05 -6.18 -9.25
C MET A 76 3.11 -6.58 -10.39
N MET A 77 3.53 -6.34 -11.63
CA MET A 77 2.69 -6.59 -12.81
C MET A 77 2.51 -8.08 -13.07
N GLU A 78 3.53 -8.88 -12.76
CA GLU A 78 3.50 -10.33 -12.84
C GLU A 78 3.90 -10.93 -11.50
N TYR A 79 2.99 -11.67 -10.87
CA TYR A 79 3.18 -12.14 -9.51
C TYR A 79 4.41 -13.03 -9.38
N GLY A 80 5.32 -12.67 -8.47
CA GLY A 80 6.56 -13.41 -8.19
C GLY A 80 7.72 -13.09 -9.14
N VAL A 81 7.54 -12.21 -10.13
CA VAL A 81 8.61 -11.80 -11.07
C VAL A 81 9.19 -10.47 -10.64
N GLU A 82 10.49 -10.44 -10.34
CA GLU A 82 11.20 -9.28 -9.79
C GLU A 82 11.25 -8.10 -10.78
N GLU A 83 11.46 -8.38 -12.06
CA GLU A 83 11.56 -7.38 -13.12
C GLU A 83 10.20 -6.79 -13.49
N SER A 84 9.11 -7.38 -13.00
CA SER A 84 7.74 -6.92 -13.27
C SER A 84 7.29 -5.77 -12.37
N TRP A 85 8.08 -5.42 -11.36
CA TRP A 85 7.80 -4.28 -10.50
C TRP A 85 7.90 -2.99 -11.31
N ILE A 86 6.78 -2.30 -11.48
CA ILE A 86 6.74 -0.96 -12.08
C ILE A 86 6.53 0.09 -10.99
N LYS A 87 7.22 1.22 -11.13
CA LYS A 87 7.05 2.38 -10.25
C LYS A 87 5.91 3.25 -10.77
N LEU A 88 4.92 3.50 -9.93
CA LEU A 88 3.92 4.54 -10.13
C LEU A 88 4.39 5.77 -9.35
N ALA A 89 4.94 6.75 -10.06
CA ALA A 89 5.33 8.02 -9.45
C ALA A 89 4.09 8.89 -9.25
N VAL A 90 3.86 9.33 -8.02
CA VAL A 90 2.81 10.30 -7.69
C VAL A 90 3.52 11.62 -7.35
N PRO A 91 3.53 12.61 -8.27
CA PRO A 91 4.13 13.92 -7.98
C PRO A 91 3.43 14.58 -6.78
N ARG A 92 4.21 15.12 -5.85
CA ARG A 92 3.72 15.60 -4.55
C ARG A 92 3.32 17.07 -4.51
N GLU A 93 3.54 17.85 -5.57
CA GLU A 93 3.14 19.29 -5.63
C GLU A 93 1.63 19.49 -5.39
N ASP A 94 0.90 18.41 -5.59
CA ASP A 94 -0.53 18.31 -5.68
C ASP A 94 -1.16 17.86 -4.33
N ILE A 95 -0.36 17.34 -3.41
CA ILE A 95 -0.87 16.61 -2.24
C ILE A 95 -0.66 17.43 -0.95
N PRO A 96 -1.71 17.74 -0.15
CA PRO A 96 -1.56 18.52 1.08
C PRO A 96 -0.58 17.87 2.07
N ARG A 97 0.14 18.70 2.84
CA ARG A 97 1.26 18.38 3.76
C ARG A 97 0.84 17.54 4.98
N VAL A 98 0.22 16.41 4.75
CA VAL A 98 -0.36 15.54 5.76
C VAL A 98 0.01 14.09 5.46
N PHE A 99 -0.08 13.19 6.44
CA PHE A 99 0.29 11.80 6.23
C PHE A 99 -0.69 11.15 5.25
N HIS A 100 -0.17 10.52 4.19
CA HIS A 100 -0.97 9.87 3.14
C HIS A 100 -0.78 8.37 3.21
N ARG A 101 -1.88 7.64 3.18
CA ARG A 101 -1.85 6.19 3.01
C ARG A 101 -2.60 5.80 1.75
N PRO A 102 -1.89 5.43 0.67
CA PRO A 102 -2.51 4.87 -0.52
C PRO A 102 -3.35 3.65 -0.17
N ILE A 103 -4.56 3.57 -0.73
CA ILE A 103 -5.47 2.44 -0.57
C ILE A 103 -5.96 1.88 -1.91
N TRP A 104 -5.96 2.67 -2.99
CA TRP A 104 -6.42 2.24 -4.33
C TRP A 104 -5.95 3.19 -5.45
N PHE A 105 -6.26 2.91 -6.72
CA PHE A 105 -6.11 3.83 -7.85
C PHE A 105 -7.42 4.01 -8.62
N ALA A 106 -7.79 5.26 -8.89
CA ALA A 106 -8.98 5.62 -9.66
C ALA A 106 -8.57 6.30 -10.97
N LYS A 107 -8.78 5.65 -12.12
CA LYS A 107 -8.61 6.21 -13.48
C LYS A 107 -7.43 7.20 -13.59
N ASP A 108 -6.24 6.77 -13.19
CA ASP A 108 -4.96 7.51 -13.23
C ASP A 108 -4.55 8.30 -11.98
N ASP A 109 -5.38 8.32 -10.93
CA ASP A 109 -5.05 8.96 -9.65
C ASP A 109 -4.97 7.97 -8.49
N VAL A 110 -4.14 8.28 -7.50
CA VAL A 110 -4.09 7.50 -6.25
C VAL A 110 -5.24 7.88 -5.34
N VAL A 111 -5.96 6.88 -4.86
CA VAL A 111 -6.90 7.04 -3.75
C VAL A 111 -6.15 6.80 -2.45
N SER A 112 -6.16 7.80 -1.57
CA SER A 112 -5.42 7.77 -0.31
C SER A 112 -6.32 8.14 0.86
N LEU A 113 -6.04 7.56 2.04
CA LEU A 113 -6.47 8.11 3.31
C LEU A 113 -5.49 9.19 3.75
N VAL A 114 -6.03 10.31 4.21
CA VAL A 114 -5.26 11.49 4.58
C VAL A 114 -5.66 11.90 5.98
N GLN A 115 -4.68 12.01 6.86
CA GLN A 115 -4.90 12.52 8.21
C GLN A 115 -4.96 14.04 8.17
N GLU A 116 -6.13 14.62 8.40
CA GLU A 116 -6.30 16.07 8.58
C GLU A 116 -6.11 16.44 10.07
N GLU A 117 -6.15 17.73 10.40
CA GLU A 117 -5.96 18.22 11.77
C GLU A 117 -6.89 17.51 12.77
N ASN A 118 -8.17 17.37 12.39
CA ASN A 118 -9.21 16.84 13.27
C ASN A 118 -10.03 15.69 12.63
N SER A 119 -9.59 15.18 11.48
CA SER A 119 -10.35 14.17 10.74
C SER A 119 -9.43 13.23 9.95
N VAL A 120 -10.03 12.22 9.33
CA VAL A 120 -9.39 11.44 8.26
C VAL A 120 -10.29 11.55 7.04
N ALA A 121 -9.74 11.81 5.87
CA ALA A 121 -10.51 11.89 4.64
C ALA A 121 -9.91 11.04 3.51
N ILE A 122 -10.76 10.63 2.57
CA ILE A 122 -10.33 10.03 1.31
C ILE A 122 -10.02 11.16 0.34
N TYR A 123 -8.88 11.02 -0.33
CA TYR A 123 -8.45 11.86 -1.44
C TYR A 123 -8.33 11.01 -2.70
N THR A 124 -8.54 11.64 -3.86
CA THR A 124 -8.14 11.11 -5.17
C THR A 124 -7.18 12.12 -5.77
N GLY A 125 -5.90 11.77 -5.88
CA GLY A 125 -4.85 12.73 -6.12
C GLY A 125 -4.90 13.83 -5.05
N THR A 126 -5.17 15.06 -5.49
CA THR A 126 -5.26 16.27 -4.65
C THR A 126 -6.65 16.52 -4.09
N LYS A 127 -7.65 15.87 -4.69
CA LYS A 127 -9.04 16.21 -4.49
C LYS A 127 -9.59 15.45 -3.29
N ARG A 128 -9.86 16.18 -2.20
CA ARG A 128 -10.64 15.68 -1.05
C ARG A 128 -12.01 15.18 -1.54
N ARG A 129 -12.36 13.95 -1.19
CA ARG A 129 -13.62 13.29 -1.59
C ARG A 129 -14.61 13.27 -0.44
N THR A 130 -14.28 12.54 0.60
CA THR A 130 -15.17 12.36 1.76
C THR A 130 -14.37 12.23 3.02
N GLU A 131 -14.94 12.70 4.11
CA GLU A 131 -14.45 12.40 5.44
C GLU A 131 -14.84 10.99 5.87
N ILE A 132 -13.97 10.35 6.64
CA ILE A 132 -14.18 9.04 7.24
C ILE A 132 -14.56 9.24 8.69
N LYS A 133 -15.75 8.75 9.06
CA LYS A 133 -16.15 8.67 10.47
C LYS A 133 -15.34 7.57 11.14
N SER A 134 -14.35 7.97 11.93
CA SER A 134 -13.47 7.08 12.69
C SER A 134 -13.49 7.45 14.17
N ARG A 135 -13.17 6.47 15.04
CA ARG A 135 -12.93 6.72 16.47
C ARG A 135 -11.56 7.34 16.75
N THR A 136 -10.71 7.39 15.72
CA THR A 136 -9.34 7.89 15.78
C THR A 136 -9.00 8.66 14.52
N ASN A 137 -8.28 9.77 14.67
CA ASN A 137 -7.72 10.51 13.55
C ASN A 137 -6.34 9.99 13.13
N ASP A 138 -5.75 9.13 13.95
CA ASP A 138 -4.48 8.46 13.65
C ASP A 138 -4.70 7.38 12.59
N ILE A 139 -4.32 7.67 11.35
CA ILE A 139 -4.52 6.78 10.21
C ILE A 139 -3.68 5.52 10.28
N SER A 140 -2.62 5.49 11.11
CA SER A 140 -1.82 4.27 11.32
C SER A 140 -2.64 3.14 11.96
N LYS A 141 -3.71 3.50 12.70
CA LYS A 141 -4.60 2.59 13.41
C LYS A 141 -5.83 2.18 12.62
N ILE A 142 -6.08 2.80 11.47
CA ILE A 142 -7.20 2.45 10.60
C ILE A 142 -6.76 1.30 9.71
N LEU A 143 -7.57 0.29 9.44
CA LEU A 143 -7.34 -0.65 8.33
C LEU A 143 -8.32 -0.30 7.22
N ALA A 144 -7.81 -0.17 6.00
CA ALA A 144 -8.64 0.14 4.85
C ALA A 144 -8.22 -0.74 3.68
N SER A 145 -9.22 -1.28 3.01
CA SER A 145 -9.05 -2.10 1.83
C SER A 145 -10.10 -1.70 0.81
N PRO A 146 -9.74 -1.65 -0.48
CA PRO A 146 -10.70 -1.48 -1.55
C PRO A 146 -11.70 -2.64 -1.52
N TYR A 147 -12.97 -2.33 -1.74
CA TYR A 147 -14.01 -3.34 -1.94
C TYR A 147 -14.59 -3.16 -3.34
N VAL A 148 -14.52 -4.23 -4.13
CA VAL A 148 -15.21 -4.33 -5.41
C VAL A 148 -16.38 -5.27 -5.20
N GLU A 149 -17.60 -4.77 -5.42
CA GLU A 149 -18.80 -5.60 -5.37
C GLU A 149 -18.67 -6.76 -6.37
N SER A 150 -18.85 -7.98 -5.87
CA SER A 150 -18.95 -9.17 -6.70
C SER A 150 -20.43 -9.51 -6.85
N LEU A 151 -20.90 -9.68 -8.09
CA LEU A 151 -22.28 -10.12 -8.39
C LEU A 151 -22.50 -11.62 -8.16
N VAL A 152 -21.59 -12.31 -7.47
CA VAL A 152 -21.76 -13.73 -7.16
C VAL A 152 -22.84 -13.87 -6.08
N SER A 153 -24.02 -14.33 -6.50
CA SER A 153 -25.09 -14.74 -5.59
C SER A 153 -24.59 -15.86 -4.67
N ILE A 154 -24.66 -15.64 -3.36
CA ILE A 154 -24.40 -16.66 -2.32
C ILE A 154 -25.62 -17.55 -2.06
N PHE A 155 -26.70 -17.39 -2.82
CA PHE A 155 -27.86 -18.27 -2.77
C PHE A 155 -27.85 -19.17 -4.01
N ASN A 156 -27.54 -20.45 -3.78
CA ASN A 156 -28.01 -21.60 -4.56
C ASN A 156 -29.05 -22.34 -3.72
#